data_AF-A0A820GSL2-F1
#
_entry.id   AF-A0A820GSL2-F1
#
_cell.length_a   1.000
_cell.length_b   1.000
_cell.length_c   1.000
_cell.angle_alpha   90.00
_cell.angle_beta   90.00
_cell.angle_gamma   90.00
#
_symmetry.space_group_name_H-M   'P 1'
#
loop_
_entity.id
_entity.type
_entity.pdbx_description
1 polymer ?
#
loop_
_entity_poly.entity_id
_entity_poly.type
_entity_poly.pdbx_seq_one_letter_code
_entity_poly.pdbx_strand_id
1 'polypeptide(L)'
;PASFAQYQIWHENQRHVGTNQLSSMPHNIPFFYRLYTGDILSVKQLRHALQLTVTKHGSLHTSLIYDSDNNQLMQRVLTQQDSNDDMFTITESSYETDEQLNAIIENEKYNPHLFHLAQGLVFRCHIIYYKQISSNSILSNKDLLIFNFHHALFDFPSMDIFLHDLNQAYTTGQLTTDTDTTLRYIDYAVIEQQMSISGASMFWFDKLHNCHLDQSLSLPYDRYRLSNEHPTGRGTSLSFDFGLDLSHHFLLYASSNNIKHQHLALATYFIFL
;
A
#
# COMPACT_ATOMS: atom_id res chain seq x y z
N PRO A 1 -20.16 3.15 4.64
CA PRO A 1 -19.79 3.46 3.24
C PRO A 1 -18.27 3.44 3.09
N ALA A 2 -17.77 3.13 1.90
CA ALA A 2 -16.36 3.27 1.55
C ALA A 2 -15.98 4.73 1.25
N SER A 3 -14.70 5.08 1.41
CA SER A 3 -14.13 6.36 0.97
C SER A 3 -14.07 6.45 -0.56
N PHE A 4 -13.94 7.66 -1.11
CA PHE A 4 -13.78 7.85 -2.55
C PHE A 4 -12.56 7.11 -3.10
N ALA A 5 -11.44 7.08 -2.35
CA ALA A 5 -10.24 6.34 -2.73
C ALA A 5 -10.49 4.81 -2.78
N GLN A 6 -11.22 4.26 -1.79
CA GLN A 6 -11.60 2.85 -1.80
C GLN A 6 -12.53 2.52 -2.97
N TYR A 7 -13.49 3.38 -3.29
CA TYR A 7 -14.33 3.24 -4.48
C TYR A 7 -13.50 3.21 -5.76
N GLN A 8 -12.53 4.11 -5.91
CA GLN A 8 -11.66 4.15 -7.08
C GLN A 8 -10.91 2.82 -7.26
N ILE A 9 -10.23 2.34 -6.21
CA ILE A 9 -9.46 1.10 -6.25
C ILE A 9 -10.38 -0.11 -6.54
N TRP A 10 -11.57 -0.14 -5.93
CA TRP A 10 -12.54 -1.21 -6.17
C TRP A 10 -13.05 -1.20 -7.62
N HIS A 11 -13.40 -0.03 -8.16
CA HIS A 11 -13.86 0.10 -9.55
C HIS A 11 -12.77 -0.27 -10.56
N GLU A 12 -11.51 0.12 -10.29
CA GLU A 12 -10.37 -0.31 -11.09
C GLU A 12 -10.29 -1.84 -11.11
N ASN A 13 -10.42 -2.49 -9.95
CA ASN A 13 -10.44 -3.96 -9.91
C ASN A 13 -11.59 -4.57 -10.72
N GLN A 14 -12.81 -4.03 -10.64
CA GLN A 14 -13.97 -4.58 -11.37
C GLN A 14 -13.87 -4.38 -12.89
N ARG A 15 -13.32 -3.26 -13.37
CA ARG A 15 -13.19 -2.97 -14.82
C ARG A 15 -12.28 -3.95 -15.56
N HIS A 16 -11.41 -4.66 -14.84
CA HIS A 16 -10.52 -5.67 -15.42
C HIS A 16 -11.11 -7.10 -15.38
N VAL A 17 -12.33 -7.29 -14.83
CA VAL A 17 -13.02 -8.60 -14.70
C VAL A 17 -14.00 -8.84 -15.87
N GLY A 18 -13.67 -8.33 -17.05
CA GLY A 18 -14.32 -8.75 -18.29
C GLY A 18 -13.78 -10.13 -18.69
N THR A 19 -14.55 -11.20 -18.44
CA THR A 19 -14.30 -12.62 -18.77
C THR A 19 -13.39 -13.39 -17.81
N ASN A 20 -13.98 -14.25 -16.95
CA ASN A 20 -13.50 -15.50 -16.32
C ASN A 20 -12.01 -15.75 -15.98
N GLN A 21 -11.15 -14.74 -15.91
CA GLN A 21 -9.79 -14.82 -15.42
C GLN A 21 -9.52 -13.57 -14.57
N LEU A 22 -9.14 -13.78 -13.31
CA LEU A 22 -8.68 -12.71 -12.42
C LEU A 22 -7.36 -12.13 -12.96
N SER A 23 -7.40 -11.18 -13.90
CA SER A 23 -6.28 -10.25 -14.13
C SER A 23 -6.56 -8.96 -13.37
N SER A 24 -6.52 -9.04 -12.05
CA SER A 24 -6.59 -7.89 -11.15
C SER A 24 -5.22 -7.26 -11.06
N MET A 25 -5.14 -5.96 -11.34
CA MET A 25 -4.04 -5.11 -10.90
C MET A 25 -3.74 -5.44 -9.43
N PRO A 26 -2.52 -5.87 -9.09
CA PRO A 26 -2.20 -6.14 -7.71
C PRO A 26 -2.06 -4.80 -7.00
N HIS A 27 -3.08 -4.40 -6.25
CA HIS A 27 -3.03 -3.26 -5.33
C HIS A 27 -2.28 -3.64 -4.05
N ASN A 28 -1.19 -4.41 -4.20
CA ASN A 28 -0.32 -4.83 -3.12
C ASN A 28 0.74 -3.75 -2.90
N ILE A 29 1.01 -3.42 -1.65
CA ILE A 29 2.07 -2.47 -1.27
C ILE A 29 3.03 -3.16 -0.30
N PRO A 30 3.96 -4.01 -0.80
CA PRO A 30 4.92 -4.70 0.04
C PRO A 30 6.06 -3.78 0.46
N PHE A 31 6.38 -3.82 1.75
CA PHE A 31 7.52 -3.15 2.37
C PHE A 31 8.51 -4.22 2.83
N PHE A 32 9.75 -4.12 2.35
CA PHE A 32 10.79 -5.11 2.54
C PHE A 32 11.78 -4.64 3.61
N TYR A 33 12.07 -5.51 4.57
CA TYR A 33 12.98 -5.22 5.68
C TYR A 33 14.03 -6.31 5.80
N ARG A 34 15.24 -5.88 6.14
CA ARG A 34 16.33 -6.72 6.63
C ARG A 34 16.85 -6.12 7.93
N LEU A 35 17.25 -6.98 8.85
CA LEU A 35 17.88 -6.55 10.09
C LEU A 35 19.31 -6.07 9.81
N TYR A 36 19.80 -5.15 10.63
CA TYR A 36 21.22 -4.77 10.59
C TYR A 36 22.09 -5.92 11.11
N THR A 37 23.36 -5.92 10.69
CA THR A 37 24.33 -6.93 11.12
C THR A 37 24.50 -6.88 12.65
N GLY A 38 24.20 -7.99 13.32
CA GLY A 38 24.28 -8.11 14.78
C GLY A 38 22.92 -8.05 15.48
N ASP A 39 21.89 -7.55 14.81
CA ASP A 39 20.53 -7.54 15.34
C ASP A 39 19.85 -8.90 15.21
N ILE A 40 18.98 -9.19 16.18
CA ILE A 40 18.13 -10.38 16.19
C ILE A 40 16.70 -9.98 16.46
N LEU A 41 15.75 -10.72 15.90
CA LEU A 41 14.31 -10.50 16.11
C LEU A 41 13.62 -11.82 16.47
N SER A 42 12.97 -11.87 17.62
CA SER A 42 12.08 -12.97 17.99
C SER A 42 10.77 -12.91 17.19
N VAL A 43 10.51 -13.95 16.38
CA VAL A 43 9.26 -14.10 15.61
C VAL A 43 8.06 -14.24 16.55
N LYS A 44 8.22 -14.89 17.71
CA LYS A 44 7.13 -14.98 18.70
C LYS A 44 6.70 -13.60 19.21
N GLN A 45 7.66 -12.74 19.54
CA GLN A 45 7.36 -11.36 19.96
C GLN A 45 6.77 -10.54 18.81
N LEU A 46 7.26 -10.75 17.57
CA LEU A 46 6.71 -10.08 16.39
C LEU A 46 5.25 -10.46 16.16
N ARG A 47 4.91 -11.75 16.23
CA ARG A 47 3.53 -12.21 16.09
C ARG A 47 2.59 -11.56 17.11
N HIS A 48 3.02 -11.50 18.37
CA HIS A 48 2.26 -10.82 19.44
C HIS A 48 2.12 -9.32 19.18
N ALA A 49 3.21 -8.66 18.78
CA ALA A 49 3.22 -7.24 18.49
C ALA A 49 2.30 -6.89 17.30
N LEU A 50 2.35 -7.67 16.22
CA LEU A 50 1.47 -7.53 15.07
C LEU A 50 0.00 -7.70 15.45
N GLN A 51 -0.33 -8.67 16.32
CA GLN A 51 -1.70 -8.82 16.80
C GLN A 51 -2.20 -7.57 17.51
N LEU A 52 -1.38 -6.96 18.38
CA LEU A 52 -1.72 -5.71 19.07
C LEU A 52 -1.90 -4.54 18.09
N THR A 53 -0.95 -4.37 17.16
CA THR A 53 -0.99 -3.29 16.16
C THR A 53 -2.20 -3.43 15.23
N VAL A 54 -2.46 -4.61 14.69
CA VAL A 54 -3.62 -4.88 13.83
C VAL A 54 -4.92 -4.66 14.60
N THR A 55 -5.00 -5.09 15.86
CA THR A 55 -6.20 -4.88 16.70
C THR A 55 -6.46 -3.40 16.96
N LYS A 56 -5.41 -2.59 17.20
CA LYS A 56 -5.54 -1.14 17.40
C LYS A 56 -6.06 -0.42 16.16
N HIS A 57 -5.57 -0.80 14.97
CA HIS A 57 -5.85 -0.11 13.72
C HIS A 57 -6.99 -0.77 12.93
N GLY A 58 -8.20 -0.21 13.08
CA GLY A 58 -9.42 -0.67 12.38
C GLY A 58 -9.25 -0.94 10.88
N SER A 59 -8.48 -0.10 10.18
CA SER A 59 -8.24 -0.24 8.74
C SER A 59 -7.56 -1.56 8.36
N LEU A 60 -6.70 -2.11 9.24
CA LEU A 60 -5.93 -3.34 8.97
C LEU A 60 -6.75 -4.63 9.09
N HIS A 61 -8.00 -4.53 9.52
CA HIS A 61 -8.93 -5.64 9.64
C HIS A 61 -10.35 -5.23 9.21
N THR A 62 -10.43 -4.31 8.26
CA THR A 62 -11.69 -3.87 7.65
C THR A 62 -11.99 -4.66 6.40
N SER A 63 -13.18 -5.25 6.35
CA SER A 63 -13.75 -5.85 5.15
C SER A 63 -14.38 -4.80 4.22
N LEU A 64 -14.21 -4.98 2.91
CA LEU A 64 -14.90 -4.22 1.86
C LEU A 64 -15.89 -5.13 1.14
N ILE A 65 -17.17 -4.81 1.24
CA ILE A 65 -18.28 -5.65 0.74
C ILE A 65 -19.18 -4.78 -0.14
N TYR A 66 -19.51 -5.28 -1.32
CA TYR A 66 -20.46 -4.60 -2.20
C TYR A 66 -21.89 -4.96 -1.79
N ASP A 67 -22.68 -3.95 -1.44
CA ASP A 67 -24.12 -4.06 -1.22
C ASP A 67 -24.82 -3.86 -2.57
N SER A 68 -25.33 -4.97 -3.12
CA SER A 68 -26.04 -4.96 -4.41
C SER A 68 -27.39 -4.25 -4.35
N ASP A 69 -28.04 -4.24 -3.19
CA ASP A 69 -29.39 -3.69 -3.03
C ASP A 69 -29.35 -2.17 -3.04
N ASN A 70 -28.31 -1.60 -2.42
CA ASN A 70 -28.08 -0.16 -2.37
C ASN A 70 -27.04 0.34 -3.40
N ASN A 71 -26.45 -0.55 -4.20
CA ASN A 71 -25.41 -0.25 -5.18
C ASN A 71 -24.23 0.54 -4.57
N GLN A 72 -23.76 0.11 -3.39
CA GLN A 72 -22.74 0.81 -2.60
C GLN A 72 -21.65 -0.14 -2.08
N LEU A 73 -20.41 0.35 -2.04
CA LEU A 73 -19.31 -0.34 -1.38
C LEU A 73 -19.33 0.04 0.10
N MET A 74 -19.36 -0.98 0.96
CA MET A 74 -19.49 -0.85 2.40
C MET A 74 -18.24 -1.34 3.12
N GLN A 75 -17.92 -0.65 4.22
CA GLN A 75 -16.85 -1.03 5.14
C GLN A 75 -17.46 -1.73 6.35
N ARG A 76 -16.85 -2.84 6.77
CA ARG A 76 -17.15 -3.48 8.05
C ARG A 76 -15.85 -3.82 8.77
N VAL A 77 -15.58 -3.11 9.86
CA VAL A 77 -14.47 -3.37 10.77
C VAL A 77 -14.77 -4.66 11.54
N LEU A 78 -13.87 -5.64 11.46
CA LEU A 78 -14.05 -6.92 12.13
C LEU A 78 -13.68 -6.82 13.61
N THR A 79 -14.47 -7.43 14.48
CA THR A 79 -14.12 -7.57 15.89
C THR A 79 -13.47 -8.94 16.15
N GLN A 80 -12.82 -9.10 17.30
CA GLN A 80 -12.29 -10.40 17.72
C GLN A 80 -13.39 -11.50 17.83
N GLN A 81 -14.66 -11.11 17.99
CA GLN A 81 -15.78 -12.06 18.03
C GLN A 81 -16.25 -12.48 16.63
N ASP A 82 -15.99 -11.65 15.61
CA ASP A 82 -16.38 -11.94 14.22
C ASP A 82 -15.43 -12.93 13.54
N SER A 83 -14.24 -13.13 14.10
CA SER A 83 -13.16 -13.90 13.50
C SER A 83 -12.84 -15.14 14.33
N ASN A 84 -13.25 -16.31 13.86
CA ASN A 84 -12.69 -17.59 14.36
C ASN A 84 -11.24 -17.81 13.85
N ASP A 85 -10.81 -17.01 12.85
CA ASP A 85 -9.50 -17.03 12.20
C ASP A 85 -8.66 -15.78 12.57
N ASP A 86 -7.35 -15.86 12.32
CA ASP A 86 -6.40 -14.75 12.45
C ASP A 86 -6.86 -13.51 11.67
N MET A 87 -6.79 -12.32 12.28
CA MET A 87 -7.18 -11.04 11.65
C MET A 87 -6.26 -10.65 10.46
N PHE A 88 -5.16 -11.36 10.27
CA PHE A 88 -4.16 -11.12 9.24
C PHE A 88 -3.39 -12.41 8.93
N THR A 89 -2.74 -12.47 7.77
CA THR A 89 -2.01 -13.67 7.34
C THR A 89 -0.54 -13.59 7.75
N ILE A 90 0.01 -14.66 8.35
CA ILE A 90 1.46 -14.85 8.48
C ILE A 90 1.89 -16.06 7.69
N THR A 91 2.87 -15.89 6.81
CA THR A 91 3.46 -16.97 6.02
C THR A 91 4.96 -17.03 6.22
N GLU A 92 5.51 -18.24 6.11
CA GLU A 92 6.93 -18.50 6.28
C GLU A 92 7.47 -19.25 5.06
N SER A 93 8.63 -18.87 4.56
CA SER A 93 9.33 -19.58 3.50
C SER A 93 10.83 -19.51 3.69
N SER A 94 11.60 -20.29 2.94
CA SER A 94 13.05 -20.16 2.88
C SER A 94 13.54 -19.91 1.45
N TYR A 95 14.77 -19.42 1.34
CA TYR A 95 15.46 -19.25 0.06
C TYR A 95 16.93 -19.64 0.19
N GLU A 96 17.51 -20.17 -0.89
CA GLU A 96 18.92 -20.50 -1.02
C GLU A 96 19.59 -19.73 -2.16
N THR A 97 18.84 -19.37 -3.20
CA THR A 97 19.34 -18.63 -4.38
C THR A 97 18.60 -17.31 -4.59
N ASP A 98 19.22 -16.40 -5.34
CA ASP A 98 18.62 -15.12 -5.69
C ASP A 98 17.38 -15.29 -6.57
N GLU A 99 17.32 -16.31 -7.43
CA GLU A 99 16.13 -16.61 -8.23
C GLU A 99 14.93 -16.98 -7.35
N GLN A 100 15.14 -17.79 -6.30
CA GLN A 100 14.08 -18.15 -5.36
C GLN A 100 13.59 -16.93 -4.59
N LEU A 101 14.52 -16.09 -4.11
CA LEU A 101 14.17 -14.85 -3.41
C LEU A 101 13.40 -13.90 -4.32
N ASN A 102 13.84 -13.72 -5.57
CA ASN A 102 13.15 -12.89 -6.54
C ASN A 102 11.76 -13.43 -6.86
N ALA A 103 11.58 -14.74 -6.98
CA ALA A 103 10.26 -15.35 -7.19
C ALA A 103 9.30 -15.07 -6.02
N ILE A 104 9.80 -15.13 -4.77
CA ILE A 104 9.01 -14.77 -3.59
C ILE A 104 8.61 -13.28 -3.63
N ILE A 105 9.57 -12.39 -3.92
CA ILE A 105 9.33 -10.94 -3.99
C ILE A 105 8.31 -10.60 -5.09
N GLU A 106 8.44 -11.20 -6.27
CA GLU A 106 7.52 -11.00 -7.39
C GLU A 106 6.11 -11.53 -7.05
N ASN A 107 6.02 -12.65 -6.34
CA ASN A 107 4.73 -13.14 -5.84
C ASN A 107 4.10 -12.16 -4.84
N GLU A 108 4.84 -11.65 -3.86
CA GLU A 108 4.32 -10.64 -2.91
C GLU A 108 3.87 -9.34 -3.60
N LYS A 109 4.59 -8.89 -4.63
CA LYS A 109 4.22 -7.71 -5.40
C LYS A 109 2.99 -7.91 -6.27
N TYR A 110 2.90 -9.05 -6.95
CA TYR A 110 2.02 -9.17 -8.11
C TYR A 110 0.94 -10.25 -8.01
N ASN A 111 0.94 -11.09 -6.98
CA ASN A 111 -0.11 -12.08 -6.80
C ASN A 111 -1.36 -11.38 -6.22
N PRO A 112 -2.49 -11.37 -6.97
CA PRO A 112 -3.69 -10.71 -6.49
C PRO A 112 -4.49 -11.52 -5.47
N HIS A 113 -4.16 -12.80 -5.30
CA HIS A 113 -4.86 -13.70 -4.38
C HIS A 113 -4.31 -13.65 -2.95
N LEU A 114 -3.38 -12.73 -2.67
CA LEU A 114 -2.80 -12.60 -1.33
C LEU A 114 -3.76 -11.96 -0.33
N PHE A 115 -4.77 -11.23 -0.81
CA PHE A 115 -5.72 -10.50 0.02
C PHE A 115 -7.16 -10.91 -0.29
N HIS A 116 -7.98 -10.97 0.75
CA HIS A 116 -9.41 -11.26 0.65
C HIS A 116 -10.20 -10.12 1.30
N LEU A 117 -10.45 -9.05 0.52
CA LEU A 117 -11.09 -7.82 0.99
C LEU A 117 -12.45 -8.06 1.64
N ALA A 118 -13.28 -8.96 1.08
CA ALA A 118 -14.60 -9.26 1.64
C ALA A 118 -14.52 -9.94 3.03
N GLN A 119 -13.38 -10.58 3.34
CA GLN A 119 -13.11 -11.23 4.62
C GLN A 119 -12.26 -10.36 5.55
N GLY A 120 -11.86 -9.15 5.13
CA GLY A 120 -11.01 -8.25 5.93
C GLY A 120 -9.55 -8.71 6.06
N LEU A 121 -9.11 -9.70 5.28
CA LEU A 121 -7.70 -10.12 5.22
C LEU A 121 -6.94 -9.18 4.27
N VAL A 122 -6.57 -8.01 4.80
CA VAL A 122 -5.98 -6.88 4.05
C VAL A 122 -4.53 -6.59 4.44
N PHE A 123 -4.02 -7.31 5.43
CA PHE A 123 -2.63 -7.25 5.88
C PHE A 123 -2.01 -8.65 5.93
N ARG A 124 -0.74 -8.74 5.53
CA ARG A 124 0.06 -9.97 5.53
C ARG A 124 1.49 -9.68 5.99
N CYS A 125 2.04 -10.62 6.75
CA CYS A 125 3.45 -10.68 7.11
C CYS A 125 4.11 -11.93 6.50
N HIS A 126 5.15 -11.75 5.68
CA HIS A 126 5.95 -12.85 5.12
C HIS A 126 7.35 -12.85 5.75
N ILE A 127 7.66 -13.93 6.46
CA ILE A 127 8.99 -14.18 7.03
C ILE A 127 9.75 -15.11 6.09
N ILE A 128 10.90 -14.65 5.60
CA ILE A 128 11.70 -15.37 4.61
C ILE A 128 13.07 -15.69 5.22
N TYR A 129 13.31 -16.97 5.49
CA TYR A 129 14.54 -17.44 6.12
C TYR A 129 15.62 -17.77 5.10
N TYR A 130 16.87 -17.42 5.39
CA TYR A 130 17.99 -17.87 4.58
C TYR A 130 18.33 -19.34 4.88
N LYS A 131 18.35 -20.17 3.83
CA LYS A 131 18.54 -21.63 3.82
C LYS A 131 17.45 -22.45 4.49
N GLN A 132 17.15 -22.19 5.76
CA GLN A 132 16.21 -23.02 6.51
C GLN A 132 15.44 -22.20 7.54
N ILE A 133 14.18 -22.61 7.78
CA ILE A 133 13.34 -22.04 8.82
C ILE A 133 13.99 -22.29 10.17
N SER A 134 14.23 -21.21 10.93
CA SER A 134 14.94 -21.32 12.20
C SER A 134 14.09 -22.01 13.26
N SER A 135 14.61 -23.06 13.88
CA SER A 135 13.92 -23.82 14.94
C SER A 135 13.72 -23.01 16.23
N ASN A 136 14.52 -21.96 16.45
CA ASN A 136 14.41 -21.09 17.62
C ASN A 136 13.49 -19.87 17.37
N SER A 137 12.91 -19.74 16.18
CA SER A 137 12.05 -18.61 15.80
C SER A 137 12.72 -17.24 15.99
N ILE A 138 14.03 -17.15 15.70
CA ILE A 138 14.81 -15.91 15.71
C ILE A 138 15.28 -15.59 14.28
N LEU A 139 15.06 -14.35 13.85
CA LEU A 139 15.54 -13.79 12.60
C LEU A 139 16.88 -13.06 12.78
N SER A 140 17.66 -13.05 11.72
CA SER A 140 18.98 -12.42 11.59
C SER A 140 19.05 -11.50 10.36
N ASN A 141 20.20 -10.85 10.14
CA ASN A 141 20.42 -9.94 9.00
C ASN A 141 20.38 -10.62 7.61
N LYS A 142 20.39 -11.95 7.55
CA LYS A 142 20.24 -12.71 6.30
C LYS A 142 18.78 -13.02 5.98
N ASP A 143 17.91 -12.97 6.97
CA ASP A 143 16.49 -13.20 6.79
C ASP A 143 15.82 -11.91 6.32
N LEU A 144 14.66 -12.05 5.68
CA LEU A 144 13.85 -10.92 5.22
C LEU A 144 12.48 -10.96 5.86
N LEU A 145 11.93 -9.78 6.06
CA LEU A 145 10.56 -9.57 6.50
C LEU A 145 9.84 -8.72 5.47
N ILE A 146 8.64 -9.13 5.08
CA ILE A 146 7.77 -8.35 4.20
C ILE A 146 6.48 -8.05 4.95
N PHE A 147 6.18 -6.77 5.08
CA PHE A 147 4.85 -6.31 5.46
C PHE A 147 4.12 -5.89 4.20
N ASN A 148 3.04 -6.59 3.88
CA ASN A 148 2.28 -6.36 2.67
C ASN A 148 0.85 -5.97 3.03
N PHE A 149 0.37 -4.92 2.41
CA PHE A 149 -0.96 -4.37 2.65
C PHE A 149 -1.71 -4.27 1.34
N HIS A 150 -3.04 -4.37 1.41
CA HIS A 150 -3.88 -4.00 0.29
C HIS A 150 -4.06 -2.47 0.28
N HIS A 151 -3.75 -1.82 -0.84
CA HIS A 151 -3.70 -0.35 -0.96
C HIS A 151 -5.04 0.34 -0.66
N ALA A 152 -6.17 -0.36 -0.83
CA ALA A 152 -7.48 0.19 -0.43
C ALA A 152 -7.62 0.49 1.09
N LEU A 153 -6.73 -0.06 1.92
CA LEU A 153 -6.78 0.07 3.39
C LEU A 153 -5.51 0.69 3.99
N PHE A 154 -4.52 1.04 3.17
CA PHE A 154 -3.23 1.51 3.64
C PHE A 154 -2.53 2.41 2.62
N ASP A 155 -1.80 3.41 3.10
CA ASP A 155 -1.03 4.35 2.28
C ASP A 155 0.41 4.51 2.79
N PHE A 156 1.25 5.22 2.04
CA PHE A 156 2.65 5.42 2.43
C PHE A 156 2.82 6.12 3.80
N PRO A 157 2.12 7.23 4.11
CA PRO A 157 2.21 7.86 5.44
C PRO A 157 1.79 6.95 6.60
N SER A 158 0.86 6.02 6.38
CA SER A 158 0.43 5.05 7.40
C SER A 158 1.58 4.13 7.86
N MET A 159 2.64 3.99 7.07
CA MET A 159 3.79 3.16 7.41
C MET A 159 4.54 3.66 8.66
N ASP A 160 4.68 4.98 8.81
CA ASP A 160 5.35 5.56 9.98
C ASP A 160 4.56 5.28 11.27
N ILE A 161 3.23 5.37 11.19
CA ILE A 161 2.31 5.05 12.30
C ILE A 161 2.39 3.56 12.63
N PHE A 162 2.33 2.70 11.61
CA PHE A 162 2.40 1.25 11.76
C PHE A 162 3.70 0.81 12.44
N LEU A 163 4.85 1.29 11.97
CA LEU A 163 6.15 0.93 12.54
C LEU A 163 6.34 1.49 13.94
N HIS A 164 5.87 2.70 14.23
CA HIS A 164 5.90 3.27 15.57
C HIS A 164 5.18 2.38 16.57
N ASP A 165 3.93 2.03 16.27
CA ASP A 165 3.10 1.20 17.15
C ASP A 165 3.61 -0.25 17.22
N LEU A 166 4.06 -0.82 16.10
CA LEU A 166 4.66 -2.14 16.08
C LEU A 166 5.91 -2.20 16.96
N ASN A 167 6.77 -1.19 16.90
CA ASN A 167 7.98 -1.13 17.73
C ASN A 167 7.64 -1.01 19.22
N GLN A 168 6.65 -0.18 19.59
CA GLN A 168 6.17 -0.10 20.96
C GLN A 168 5.60 -1.44 21.44
N ALA A 169 4.73 -2.06 20.64
CA ALA A 169 4.13 -3.35 20.95
C ALA A 169 5.17 -4.47 21.07
N TYR A 170 6.20 -4.45 20.23
CA TYR A 170 7.30 -5.41 20.24
C TYR A 170 8.17 -5.27 21.49
N THR A 171 8.58 -4.05 21.81
CA THR A 171 9.51 -3.77 22.91
C THR A 171 8.88 -3.91 24.29
N THR A 172 7.60 -3.52 24.43
CA THR A 172 6.92 -3.48 25.73
C THR A 172 5.93 -4.63 25.93
N GLY A 173 5.55 -5.35 24.85
CA GLY A 173 4.50 -6.35 24.87
C GLY A 173 3.08 -5.78 25.01
N GLN A 174 2.93 -4.46 24.96
CA GLN A 174 1.69 -3.72 25.15
C GLN A 174 1.61 -2.56 24.16
N LEU A 175 0.39 -2.15 23.83
CA LEU A 175 0.14 -0.98 23.01
C LEU A 175 -0.93 -0.14 23.69
N THR A 176 -0.71 1.17 23.78
CA THR A 176 -1.72 2.06 24.31
C THR A 176 -2.92 2.06 23.36
N THR A 177 -4.06 1.57 23.84
CA THR A 177 -5.32 1.69 23.12
C THR A 177 -5.73 3.15 23.12
N ASP A 178 -6.02 3.67 21.94
CA ASP A 178 -6.57 5.01 21.83
C ASP A 178 -7.92 5.08 22.57
N THR A 179 -8.20 6.21 23.20
CA THR A 179 -9.52 6.47 23.79
C THR A 179 -10.59 6.48 22.69
N ASP A 180 -11.84 6.13 23.02
CA ASP A 180 -13.00 6.12 22.10
C ASP A 180 -13.26 7.44 21.35
N THR A 181 -12.53 8.51 21.67
CA THR A 181 -12.60 9.83 21.03
C THR A 181 -11.69 9.98 19.81
N THR A 182 -10.82 9.01 19.49
CA THR A 182 -9.92 9.11 18.34
C THR A 182 -10.66 8.81 17.04
N LEU A 183 -10.58 9.73 16.08
CA LEU A 183 -11.21 9.61 14.78
C LEU A 183 -10.60 8.45 13.99
N ARG A 184 -11.41 7.48 13.57
CA ARG A 184 -10.96 6.31 12.80
C ARG A 184 -11.18 6.56 11.31
N TYR A 185 -10.56 5.73 10.48
CA TYR A 185 -10.72 5.82 9.02
C TYR A 185 -12.17 5.70 8.56
N ILE A 186 -12.98 4.86 9.21
CA ILE A 186 -14.41 4.74 8.86
C ILE A 186 -15.18 6.03 9.13
N ASP A 187 -14.79 6.77 10.18
CA ASP A 187 -15.39 8.05 10.52
C ASP A 187 -14.97 9.11 9.47
N TYR A 188 -13.71 9.11 9.03
CA TYR A 188 -13.24 9.91 7.89
C TYR A 188 -14.07 9.64 6.62
N ALA A 189 -14.30 8.38 6.27
CA ALA A 189 -15.06 8.02 5.07
C ALA A 189 -16.51 8.53 5.12
N VAL A 190 -17.14 8.54 6.30
CA VAL A 190 -18.48 9.13 6.47
C VAL A 190 -18.46 10.64 6.28
N ILE A 191 -17.46 11.33 6.86
CA ILE A 191 -17.31 12.78 6.72
C ILE A 191 -17.07 13.15 5.25
N GLU A 192 -16.17 12.44 4.56
CA GLU A 192 -15.84 12.65 3.15
C GLU A 192 -17.09 12.56 2.25
N GLN A 193 -17.94 11.55 2.47
CA GLN A 193 -19.19 11.36 1.73
C GLN A 193 -20.21 12.49 1.95
N GLN A 194 -20.11 13.23 3.06
CA GLN A 194 -20.97 14.37 3.37
C GLN A 194 -20.41 15.70 2.85
N MET A 195 -19.15 15.75 2.39
CA MET A 195 -18.55 16.98 1.90
C MET A 195 -19.17 17.40 0.56
N SER A 196 -19.51 18.68 0.44
CA SER A 196 -19.97 19.22 -0.84
C SER A 196 -18.80 19.35 -1.81
N ILE A 197 -18.85 18.61 -2.92
CA ILE A 197 -17.82 18.65 -3.98
C ILE A 197 -18.16 19.60 -5.13
N SER A 198 -19.31 20.28 -5.10
CA SER A 198 -19.83 21.07 -6.23
C SER A 198 -18.85 22.14 -6.72
N GLY A 199 -18.24 22.90 -5.80
CA GLY A 199 -17.25 23.92 -6.14
C GLY A 199 -16.00 23.33 -6.80
N ALA A 200 -15.50 22.20 -6.28
CA ALA A 200 -14.37 21.50 -6.87
C ALA A 200 -14.72 20.91 -8.24
N SER A 201 -15.92 20.35 -8.41
CA SER A 201 -16.40 19.82 -9.70
C SER A 201 -16.51 20.92 -10.75
N MET A 202 -17.07 22.09 -10.40
CA MET A 202 -17.15 23.24 -11.31
C MET A 202 -15.76 23.72 -11.72
N PHE A 203 -14.83 23.83 -10.75
CA PHE A 203 -13.45 24.22 -11.03
C PHE A 203 -12.76 23.24 -11.99
N TRP A 204 -12.84 21.94 -11.72
CA TRP A 204 -12.18 20.94 -12.58
C TRP A 204 -12.82 20.84 -13.96
N PHE A 205 -14.14 21.03 -14.06
CA PHE A 205 -14.80 21.16 -15.36
C PHE A 205 -14.25 22.37 -16.12
N ASP A 206 -14.20 23.56 -15.51
CA ASP A 206 -13.62 24.75 -16.15
C ASP A 206 -12.16 24.53 -16.59
N LYS A 207 -11.34 23.86 -15.76
CA LYS A 207 -9.93 23.61 -16.10
C LYS A 207 -9.69 22.54 -17.16
N LEU A 208 -10.53 21.52 -17.22
CA LEU A 208 -10.25 20.31 -17.99
C LEU A 208 -11.25 20.04 -19.13
N HIS A 209 -12.33 20.82 -19.27
CA HIS A 209 -13.37 20.54 -20.29
C HIS A 209 -12.85 20.53 -21.74
N ASN A 210 -11.78 21.28 -22.03
CA ASN A 210 -11.13 21.29 -23.35
C ASN A 210 -9.91 20.37 -23.43
N CYS A 211 -9.59 19.64 -22.36
CA CYS A 211 -8.51 18.65 -22.41
C CYS A 211 -9.01 17.41 -23.14
N HIS A 212 -8.33 17.04 -24.22
CA HIS A 212 -8.54 15.78 -24.93
C HIS A 212 -7.97 14.62 -24.10
N LEU A 213 -8.71 14.15 -23.10
CA LEU A 213 -8.30 13.06 -22.20
C LEU A 213 -8.13 11.70 -22.92
N ASP A 214 -8.62 11.61 -24.15
CA ASP A 214 -8.43 10.51 -25.09
C ASP A 214 -7.04 10.54 -25.78
N GLN A 215 -6.37 11.70 -25.79
CA GLN A 215 -5.02 11.85 -26.31
C GLN A 215 -4.00 11.53 -25.21
N SER A 216 -3.34 10.38 -25.35
CA SER A 216 -2.21 10.03 -24.50
C SER A 216 -1.04 10.99 -24.73
N LEU A 217 -0.29 11.30 -23.67
CA LEU A 217 0.99 12.01 -23.79
C LEU A 217 1.89 11.26 -24.78
N SER A 218 2.56 12.00 -25.67
CA SER A 218 3.50 11.43 -26.63
C SER A 218 4.81 11.10 -25.92
N LEU A 219 4.82 9.99 -25.19
CA LEU A 219 6.04 9.45 -24.60
C LEU A 219 6.74 8.51 -25.61
N PRO A 220 8.06 8.35 -25.52
CA PRO A 220 8.82 7.43 -26.38
C PRO A 220 8.58 5.98 -25.94
N TYR A 221 7.38 5.47 -26.18
CA TYR A 221 7.01 4.10 -25.83
C TYR A 221 7.71 3.09 -26.74
N ASP A 222 8.35 2.08 -26.16
CA ASP A 222 8.89 0.94 -26.92
C ASP A 222 7.78 0.07 -27.54
N ARG A 223 6.58 0.10 -26.94
CA ARG A 223 5.40 -0.67 -27.36
C ARG A 223 4.13 0.15 -27.14
N TYR A 224 3.28 0.22 -28.16
CA TYR A 224 1.96 0.83 -28.06
C TYR A 224 0.94 -0.20 -27.59
N ARG A 225 0.04 0.23 -26.68
CA ARG A 225 -1.02 -0.63 -26.14
C ARG A 225 -2.04 -0.95 -27.24
N LEU A 226 -2.33 -2.24 -27.44
CA LEU A 226 -3.44 -2.68 -28.28
C LEU A 226 -4.78 -2.59 -27.50
N SER A 227 -5.89 -2.39 -28.20
CA SER A 227 -7.22 -2.19 -27.57
C SER A 227 -7.72 -3.39 -26.76
N ASN A 228 -7.15 -4.58 -26.98
CA ASN A 228 -7.46 -5.83 -26.28
C ASN A 228 -6.43 -6.19 -25.18
N GLU A 229 -5.41 -5.36 -24.96
CA GLU A 229 -4.40 -5.61 -23.93
C GLU A 229 -4.84 -5.02 -22.60
N HIS A 230 -4.85 -5.86 -21.57
CA HIS A 230 -5.04 -5.42 -20.19
C HIS A 230 -3.69 -5.04 -19.57
N PRO A 231 -3.64 -3.96 -18.78
CA PRO A 231 -2.41 -3.58 -18.13
C PRO A 231 -2.02 -4.63 -17.09
N THR A 232 -0.74 -5.04 -17.11
CA THR A 232 -0.23 -6.11 -16.23
C THR A 232 -0.03 -5.66 -14.79
N GLY A 233 -0.08 -4.35 -14.52
CA GLY A 233 0.29 -3.76 -13.23
C GLY A 233 1.79 -3.85 -12.91
N ARG A 234 2.61 -4.42 -13.81
CA ARG A 234 4.05 -4.56 -13.58
C ARG A 234 4.76 -3.24 -13.83
N GLY A 235 5.54 -2.81 -12.83
CA GLY A 235 6.39 -1.64 -12.89
C GLY A 235 7.85 -2.02 -12.71
N THR A 236 8.74 -1.22 -13.30
CA THR A 236 10.17 -1.22 -12.95
C THR A 236 10.54 0.20 -12.53
N SER A 237 11.47 0.31 -11.59
CA SER A 237 11.96 1.59 -11.09
C SER A 237 13.45 1.70 -11.36
N LEU A 238 13.88 2.82 -11.94
CA LEU A 238 15.27 3.21 -12.01
C LEU A 238 15.50 4.31 -10.98
N SER A 239 16.53 4.14 -10.15
CA SER A 239 16.94 5.14 -9.17
C SER A 239 18.24 5.78 -9.63
N PHE A 240 18.32 7.09 -9.49
CA PHE A 240 19.53 7.87 -9.76
C PHE A 240 19.63 8.98 -8.73
N ASP A 241 20.87 9.38 -8.44
CA ASP A 241 21.19 10.45 -7.51
C ASP A 241 21.67 11.66 -8.32
N PHE A 242 21.17 12.85 -7.99
CA PHE A 242 21.56 14.09 -8.68
C PHE A 242 22.99 14.55 -8.33
N GLY A 243 23.61 13.97 -7.30
CA GLY A 243 24.87 14.42 -6.74
C GLY A 243 24.68 15.62 -5.81
N LEU A 244 25.66 15.83 -4.92
CA LEU A 244 25.62 16.90 -3.92
C LEU A 244 25.55 18.29 -4.57
N ASP A 245 26.37 18.54 -5.59
CA ASP A 245 26.49 19.85 -6.22
C ASP A 245 25.19 20.28 -6.91
N LEU A 246 24.60 19.41 -7.72
CA LEU A 246 23.34 19.72 -8.41
C LEU A 246 22.18 19.83 -7.42
N SER A 247 22.10 18.94 -6.43
CA SER A 247 21.07 19.00 -5.38
C SER A 247 21.17 20.32 -4.62
N HIS A 248 22.37 20.77 -4.28
CA HIS A 248 22.58 22.05 -3.59
C HIS A 248 22.18 23.24 -4.46
N HIS A 249 22.61 23.31 -5.72
CA HIS A 249 22.20 24.38 -6.63
C HIS A 249 20.68 24.40 -6.86
N PHE A 250 20.06 23.23 -6.99
CA PHE A 250 18.62 23.10 -7.16
C PHE A 250 17.86 23.64 -5.95
N LEU A 251 18.27 23.27 -4.73
CA LEU A 251 17.66 23.76 -3.49
C LEU A 251 17.89 25.26 -3.29
N LEU A 252 19.10 25.76 -3.60
CA LEU A 252 19.40 27.19 -3.55
C LEU A 252 18.54 28.00 -4.53
N TYR A 253 18.37 27.51 -5.76
CA TYR A 253 17.53 28.16 -6.75
C TYR A 253 16.07 28.18 -6.30
N ALA A 254 15.54 27.06 -5.82
CA ALA A 254 14.19 26.98 -5.29
C ALA A 254 13.98 27.99 -4.14
N SER A 255 14.92 28.01 -3.18
CA SER A 255 14.88 28.93 -2.03
C SER A 255 14.95 30.40 -2.46
N SER A 256 15.90 30.77 -3.32
CA SER A 256 16.11 32.15 -3.77
C SER A 256 14.91 32.72 -4.54
N ASN A 257 14.10 31.85 -5.15
CA ASN A 257 12.90 32.22 -5.89
C ASN A 257 11.60 31.98 -5.11
N ASN A 258 11.66 31.59 -3.83
CA ASN A 258 10.49 31.23 -3.01
C ASN A 258 9.61 30.13 -3.65
N ILE A 259 10.23 29.15 -4.31
CA ILE A 259 9.57 28.03 -4.97
C ILE A 259 9.74 26.78 -4.11
N LYS A 260 8.68 26.00 -3.94
CA LYS A 260 8.78 24.66 -3.34
C LYS A 260 9.58 23.74 -4.28
N HIS A 261 10.55 23.00 -3.74
CA HIS A 261 11.40 22.12 -4.54
C HIS A 261 10.59 21.11 -5.38
N GLN A 262 9.43 20.64 -4.91
CA GLN A 262 8.54 19.78 -5.69
C GLN A 262 7.98 20.46 -6.95
N HIS A 263 7.65 21.76 -6.88
CA HIS A 263 7.16 22.52 -8.04
C HIS A 263 8.27 22.74 -9.06
N LEU A 264 9.49 23.02 -8.59
CA LEU A 264 10.65 23.14 -9.47
C LEU A 264 10.93 21.81 -10.19
N ALA A 265 10.87 20.70 -9.46
CA ALA A 265 11.07 19.36 -10.03
C ALA A 265 9.99 19.02 -11.07
N LEU A 266 8.73 19.32 -10.76
CA LEU A 266 7.61 19.12 -11.69
C LEU A 266 7.76 20.00 -12.95
N ALA A 267 8.17 21.25 -12.80
CA ALA A 267 8.43 22.14 -13.94
C ALA A 267 9.59 21.62 -14.81
N THR A 268 10.67 21.16 -14.19
CA THR A 268 11.78 20.50 -14.90
C THR A 268 11.30 19.27 -15.66
N TYR A 269 10.47 18.42 -15.04
CA TYR A 269 9.88 17.26 -15.70
C TYR A 269 9.08 17.64 -16.96
N PHE A 270 8.26 18.70 -16.90
CA PHE A 270 7.53 19.19 -18.07
C PHE A 270 8.40 19.79 -19.18
N ILE A 271 9.63 20.22 -18.88
CA ILE A 271 10.60 20.66 -19.91
C ILE A 271 11.16 19.45 -20.66
N PHE A 272 11.22 18.29 -20.01
CA PHE A 272 11.69 17.03 -20.62
C PHE A 272 10.61 16.27 -21.38
N LEU A 273 9.33 16.51 -21.07
CA LEU A 273 8.17 15.98 -21.80
C LEU A 273 7.99 16.68 -23.15
#